data_AF-A0AAD5EZB3-F1
#
_entry.id   AF-A0AAD5EZB3-F1
#
_cell.length_a   1.000
_cell.length_b   1.000
_cell.length_c   1.000
_cell.angle_alpha   90.00
_cell.angle_beta   90.00
_cell.angle_gamma   90.00
#
_symmetry.space_group_name_H-M   'P 1'
#
loop_
_entity.id
_entity.type
_entity.pdbx_description
1 polymer ?
#
loop_
_entity_poly.entity_id
_entity_poly.type
_entity_poly.pdbx_seq_one_letter_code
_entity_poly.pdbx_strand_id
1 'polypeptide(L)'
;MPRLHHIQVLPPLKRVCLQGSSRPSPSSSHHQLQVQPRKPRRRHRLAPHLETVVLPSSSYIFFFSPSIRPRNSLFFSTSSAYSIHFNLNPTEAVNMSLSSKLSITDVDVKDKRVLIRVDFNVPLDADKNITNNQRIVGALPTIKYALENGAKAVILMSHLGRPNGSPNEKYSLKPVVPELEKLLGKSVTFAPDSVGPEVEEIVNNAEAGSVILLENLRFHIEEEGSSKDKEGKKTKADKAKVEEFRKGLTALGDVYINDAFGTAHRAHSSMVGVELPQKAAGFLMKKELDYFAKALESPQRPFLAILGGAKVSDKIQLIDNLLDKVNTLIICGGMAFTFKKTLENVSIGSSLFDEAGSKTVAELVEKAKAKNVKVVLPVDYITADKFDKDAETGYATDADGIPDGWMGLDCGEKSVALYKEAIAEAKTILWNGPAGVFEFDKFANGTKATLDAVVDGVQNDGKIVIIGGGDTATVAKKYGVEDKLSHVSTGGGASLELLEGKELPGVVALSSK
;
A
#
# COMPACT_ATOMS: atom_id res chain seq x y z
N MET A 1 53.58 -32.12 -8.07
CA MET A 1 54.68 -32.55 -8.98
C MET A 1 54.52 -34.03 -9.29
N PRO A 2 54.79 -34.51 -10.53
CA PRO A 2 54.49 -35.88 -10.94
C PRO A 2 55.63 -36.88 -10.66
N ARG A 3 55.27 -38.16 -10.54
CA ARG A 3 56.09 -39.35 -10.89
C ARG A 3 55.18 -40.45 -11.49
N LEU A 4 55.77 -41.19 -12.42
CA LEU A 4 55.24 -42.26 -13.31
C LEU A 4 54.84 -43.55 -12.54
N HIS A 5 54.13 -44.59 -13.05
CA HIS A 5 54.20 -45.34 -14.33
C HIS A 5 52.99 -46.32 -14.52
N HIS A 6 52.58 -46.53 -15.80
CA HIS A 6 52.21 -47.76 -16.56
C HIS A 6 51.23 -48.87 -16.08
N ILE A 7 50.19 -49.19 -16.91
CA ILE A 7 49.93 -50.45 -17.73
C ILE A 7 49.05 -51.49 -16.97
N GLN A 8 48.05 -52.23 -17.49
CA GLN A 8 47.25 -52.50 -18.72
C GLN A 8 45.96 -53.26 -18.20
N VAL A 9 44.81 -53.43 -18.87
CA VAL A 9 44.44 -54.47 -19.88
C VAL A 9 42.88 -54.42 -20.04
N LEU A 10 42.36 -54.48 -21.28
CA LEU A 10 40.92 -54.62 -21.72
C LEU A 10 40.51 -56.13 -21.83
N PRO A 11 39.30 -56.65 -22.25
CA PRO A 11 38.14 -56.05 -22.98
C PRO A 11 36.73 -56.67 -22.57
N PRO A 12 35.70 -56.92 -23.44
CA PRO A 12 34.65 -55.99 -23.94
C PRO A 12 33.18 -56.55 -23.94
N LEU A 13 32.26 -55.84 -24.63
CA LEU A 13 30.94 -56.23 -25.21
C LEU A 13 29.70 -56.03 -24.30
N LYS A 14 28.53 -55.52 -24.75
CA LYS A 14 27.91 -55.51 -26.08
C LYS A 14 26.81 -54.43 -26.18
N ARG A 15 26.77 -53.73 -27.32
CA ARG A 15 25.63 -52.93 -27.82
C ARG A 15 24.52 -53.86 -28.30
N VAL A 16 23.26 -53.43 -28.18
CA VAL A 16 22.21 -53.70 -29.19
C VAL A 16 21.32 -52.45 -29.35
N CYS A 17 21.48 -51.76 -30.48
CA CYS A 17 20.39 -51.04 -31.15
C CYS A 17 19.58 -52.07 -31.96
N LEU A 18 18.31 -51.80 -32.24
CA LEU A 18 17.74 -51.99 -33.58
C LEU A 18 16.43 -51.21 -33.73
N GLN A 19 16.32 -50.52 -34.88
CA GLN A 19 15.18 -49.77 -35.40
C GLN A 19 14.13 -50.70 -36.05
N GLY A 20 12.92 -50.19 -36.30
CA GLY A 20 12.22 -50.49 -37.57
C GLY A 20 10.70 -50.69 -37.55
N SER A 21 9.97 -49.58 -37.79
CA SER A 21 8.77 -49.42 -38.65
C SER A 21 7.63 -50.46 -38.71
N SER A 22 6.38 -50.02 -38.48
CA SER A 22 5.30 -49.90 -39.51
C SER A 22 3.88 -49.84 -38.89
N ARG A 23 3.01 -49.00 -39.46
CA ARG A 23 1.55 -48.85 -39.25
C ARG A 23 0.80 -50.13 -39.73
N PRO A 24 -0.47 -50.43 -39.33
CA PRO A 24 -1.64 -49.51 -39.41
C PRO A 24 -2.75 -49.61 -38.34
N SER A 25 -3.66 -48.62 -38.37
CA SER A 25 -5.03 -48.55 -37.78
C SER A 25 -5.97 -49.67 -38.31
N PRO A 26 -7.19 -49.96 -37.79
CA PRO A 26 -8.21 -49.00 -37.29
C PRO A 26 -9.20 -49.44 -36.17
N SER A 27 -10.15 -48.54 -35.89
CA SER A 27 -11.49 -48.74 -35.27
C SER A 27 -11.54 -48.88 -33.73
N SER A 28 -12.55 -48.45 -32.99
CA SER A 28 -13.64 -47.46 -33.11
C SER A 28 -14.44 -47.58 -31.81
N SER A 29 -14.75 -46.51 -31.09
CA SER A 29 -15.95 -46.45 -30.24
C SER A 29 -16.30 -45.02 -29.88
N HIS A 30 -17.47 -44.62 -30.37
CA HIS A 30 -18.17 -43.37 -30.16
C HIS A 30 -18.41 -43.01 -28.69
N HIS A 31 -18.34 -41.71 -28.36
CA HIS A 31 -19.55 -41.00 -27.96
C HIS A 31 -19.42 -39.49 -28.18
N GLN A 32 -20.33 -38.98 -29.01
CA GLN A 32 -20.64 -37.58 -29.23
C GLN A 32 -21.26 -36.97 -27.97
N LEU A 33 -20.97 -35.71 -27.68
CA LEU A 33 -21.96 -34.82 -27.07
C LEU A 33 -21.83 -33.43 -27.68
N GLN A 34 -22.96 -33.00 -28.23
CA GLN A 34 -23.16 -31.86 -29.11
C GLN A 34 -23.01 -30.52 -28.40
N VAL A 35 -22.41 -29.57 -29.11
CA VAL A 35 -22.66 -28.14 -28.98
C VAL A 35 -23.92 -27.82 -29.80
N GLN A 36 -24.93 -27.19 -29.19
CA GLN A 36 -25.83 -26.27 -29.91
C GLN A 36 -26.46 -25.21 -28.98
N PRO A 37 -26.84 -24.04 -29.53
CA PRO A 37 -26.97 -22.77 -28.81
C PRO A 37 -28.43 -22.47 -28.41
N ARG A 38 -28.64 -21.57 -27.44
CA ARG A 38 -29.97 -20.99 -27.17
C ARG A 38 -29.96 -19.47 -27.33
N LYS A 39 -30.66 -18.97 -28.36
CA LYS A 39 -31.31 -17.64 -28.38
C LYS A 39 -32.85 -17.83 -28.29
N PRO A 40 -33.67 -16.77 -28.34
CA PRO A 40 -34.27 -16.09 -27.18
C PRO A 40 -35.77 -16.38 -27.07
N ARG A 41 -36.40 -16.12 -25.91
CA ARG A 41 -37.87 -16.06 -25.81
C ARG A 41 -38.33 -14.74 -25.22
N ARG A 42 -38.97 -13.94 -26.08
CA ARG A 42 -39.94 -12.90 -25.70
C ARG A 42 -41.20 -13.56 -25.11
N ARG A 43 -41.80 -12.94 -24.09
CA ARG A 43 -43.27 -12.85 -23.95
C ARG A 43 -43.64 -11.61 -23.11
N HIS A 44 -44.54 -10.82 -23.68
CA HIS A 44 -45.29 -9.72 -23.06
C HIS A 44 -46.16 -10.21 -21.90
N ARG A 45 -46.35 -9.39 -20.86
CA ARG A 45 -47.61 -8.65 -20.59
C ARG A 45 -47.59 -7.90 -19.23
N LEU A 46 -48.05 -6.66 -19.33
CA LEU A 46 -48.95 -5.90 -18.44
C LEU A 46 -48.48 -5.43 -17.06
N ALA A 47 -48.60 -4.10 -16.91
CA ALA A 47 -48.49 -3.29 -15.71
C ALA A 47 -49.60 -3.56 -14.68
N PRO A 48 -49.46 -2.96 -13.48
CA PRO A 48 -50.52 -2.05 -13.05
C PRO A 48 -50.04 -0.67 -12.61
N HIS A 49 -50.94 0.28 -12.81
CA HIS A 49 -50.98 1.66 -12.34
C HIS A 49 -50.73 1.83 -10.83
N LEU A 50 -50.16 2.97 -10.45
CA LEU A 50 -50.59 3.90 -9.38
C LEU A 50 -49.58 5.06 -9.37
N GLU A 51 -49.89 6.14 -10.09
CA GLU A 51 -50.42 7.42 -9.56
C GLU A 51 -49.31 8.37 -9.04
N THR A 52 -48.94 9.26 -9.96
CA THR A 52 -48.34 10.58 -9.73
C THR A 52 -49.29 11.48 -8.94
N VAL A 53 -48.80 12.09 -7.87
CA VAL A 53 -49.33 13.36 -7.34
C VAL A 53 -48.22 14.40 -7.40
N VAL A 54 -48.59 15.56 -7.92
CA VAL A 54 -47.75 16.67 -8.38
C VAL A 54 -48.23 17.93 -7.66
N LEU A 55 -47.26 18.68 -7.09
CA LEU A 55 -47.23 20.12 -6.76
C LEU A 55 -48.09 20.66 -5.57
N PRO A 56 -47.85 21.92 -5.08
CA PRO A 56 -46.82 22.91 -5.42
C PRO A 56 -46.07 23.58 -4.24
N SER A 57 -45.00 24.28 -4.62
CA SER A 57 -44.37 25.42 -3.95
C SER A 57 -45.27 26.67 -3.91
N SER A 58 -45.23 27.47 -2.84
CA SER A 58 -45.36 28.93 -2.90
C SER A 58 -44.93 29.64 -1.62
N SER A 59 -44.14 30.67 -1.84
CA SER A 59 -43.63 31.70 -0.94
C SER A 59 -44.74 32.57 -0.33
N TYR A 60 -44.52 33.14 0.85
CA TYR A 60 -45.09 34.46 1.18
C TYR A 60 -44.11 35.32 1.99
N ILE A 61 -43.77 36.43 1.37
CA ILE A 61 -43.24 37.68 1.92
C ILE A 61 -44.39 38.41 2.62
N PHE A 62 -44.14 39.05 3.76
CA PHE A 62 -44.92 40.22 4.18
C PHE A 62 -44.02 41.30 4.80
N PHE A 63 -44.50 42.53 4.61
CA PHE A 63 -43.81 43.80 4.51
C PHE A 63 -43.54 44.55 5.83
N PHE A 64 -42.60 45.48 5.68
CA PHE A 64 -42.26 46.69 6.44
C PHE A 64 -43.40 47.55 7.04
N SER A 65 -43.18 48.00 8.30
CA SER A 65 -43.17 49.41 8.85
C SER A 65 -44.45 50.30 8.78
N PRO A 66 -44.56 51.50 9.45
CA PRO A 66 -43.60 52.24 10.31
C PRO A 66 -44.17 53.00 11.56
N SER A 67 -43.25 53.63 12.33
CA SER A 67 -43.37 54.96 13.02
C SER A 67 -44.24 55.11 14.30
N ILE A 68 -44.01 55.98 15.31
CA ILE A 68 -42.96 56.95 15.76
C ILE A 68 -43.39 57.49 17.17
N ARG A 69 -42.41 57.71 18.09
CA ARG A 69 -42.37 58.66 19.28
C ARG A 69 -43.24 58.44 20.56
N PRO A 70 -42.94 59.10 21.73
CA PRO A 70 -41.67 59.75 22.19
C PRO A 70 -41.28 59.55 23.69
N ARG A 71 -39.98 59.82 23.97
CA ARG A 71 -39.30 60.59 25.06
C ARG A 71 -39.51 60.37 26.58
N ASN A 72 -38.35 60.54 27.24
CA ASN A 72 -38.01 60.93 28.64
C ASN A 72 -37.99 59.79 29.66
N SER A 73 -37.02 59.65 30.58
CA SER A 73 -35.77 60.36 30.89
C SER A 73 -35.10 59.65 32.10
N LEU A 74 -33.77 59.74 32.20
CA LEU A 74 -32.90 59.44 33.36
C LEU A 74 -32.82 57.98 33.85
N PHE A 75 -31.62 57.38 33.82
CA PHE A 75 -30.77 57.24 35.01
C PHE A 75 -29.40 56.62 34.67
N PHE A 76 -28.37 57.13 35.34
CA PHE A 76 -26.96 56.73 35.26
C PHE A 76 -26.69 55.46 36.09
N SER A 77 -25.98 54.52 35.45
CA SER A 77 -24.82 53.75 35.93
C SER A 77 -24.68 53.41 37.42
N THR A 78 -24.66 52.11 37.75
CA THR A 78 -23.51 51.47 38.43
C THR A 78 -23.58 49.93 38.31
N SER A 79 -22.40 49.33 38.42
CA SER A 79 -22.09 47.91 38.70
C SER A 79 -21.82 46.99 37.51
N SER A 80 -20.51 46.92 37.22
CA SER A 80 -19.82 45.83 36.53
C SER A 80 -20.04 44.50 37.28
N ALA A 81 -20.61 43.53 36.59
CA ALA A 81 -20.50 42.11 36.91
C ALA A 81 -19.70 41.46 35.78
N TYR A 82 -18.50 41.02 36.11
CA TYR A 82 -17.66 40.19 35.25
C TYR A 82 -18.34 38.83 35.05
N SER A 83 -18.88 38.57 33.86
CA SER A 83 -19.20 37.22 33.40
C SER A 83 -18.05 36.73 32.52
N ILE A 84 -17.33 35.73 33.02
CA ILE A 84 -16.31 35.00 32.27
C ILE A 84 -17.05 34.18 31.21
N HIS A 85 -17.02 34.64 29.96
CA HIS A 85 -17.40 33.82 28.82
C HIS A 85 -16.25 32.86 28.50
N PHE A 86 -16.47 31.57 28.79
CA PHE A 86 -15.71 30.49 28.16
C PHE A 86 -16.01 30.50 26.66
N ASN A 87 -15.12 31.10 25.88
CA ASN A 87 -15.04 30.87 24.44
C ASN A 87 -14.45 29.47 24.24
N LEU A 88 -15.32 28.48 24.07
CA LEU A 88 -14.94 27.20 23.49
C LEU A 88 -14.75 27.45 21.99
N ASN A 89 -13.49 27.61 21.58
CA ASN A 89 -13.11 27.54 20.18
C ASN A 89 -13.51 26.15 19.64
N PRO A 90 -14.23 26.07 18.50
CA PRO A 90 -14.48 24.81 17.85
C PRO A 90 -13.19 24.37 17.13
N THR A 91 -12.74 23.15 17.45
CA THR A 91 -11.79 22.32 16.68
C THR A 91 -10.43 22.94 16.37
N GLU A 92 -9.53 22.96 17.36
CA GLU A 92 -8.14 22.58 17.07
C GLU A 92 -8.15 21.07 16.82
N ALA A 93 -8.24 20.66 15.56
CA ALA A 93 -7.76 19.33 15.19
C ALA A 93 -6.29 19.32 15.60
N VAL A 94 -5.95 18.57 16.66
CA VAL A 94 -4.57 18.24 16.99
C VAL A 94 -4.03 17.56 15.75
N ASN A 95 -3.32 18.32 14.92
CA ASN A 95 -2.70 17.80 13.72
C ASN A 95 -1.63 16.83 14.22
N MET A 96 -1.96 15.54 14.23
CA MET A 96 -1.11 14.49 14.76
C MET A 96 0.16 14.44 13.91
N SER A 97 1.23 15.07 14.37
CA SER A 97 2.51 15.03 13.64
C SER A 97 3.02 13.60 13.62
N LEU A 98 3.30 13.09 12.42
CA LEU A 98 3.94 11.80 12.18
C LEU A 98 5.32 11.74 12.84
N SER A 99 5.99 12.88 12.98
CA SER A 99 7.35 12.99 13.53
C SER A 99 7.43 12.98 15.06
N SER A 100 6.31 13.17 15.76
CA SER A 100 6.28 13.30 17.23
C SER A 100 6.06 11.99 17.97
N LYS A 101 5.99 10.85 17.26
CA LYS A 101 5.80 9.52 17.88
C LYS A 101 7.08 9.01 18.54
N LEU A 102 6.94 8.36 19.70
CA LEU A 102 8.06 7.65 20.34
C LEU A 102 8.63 6.61 19.37
N SER A 103 9.94 6.47 19.40
CA SER A 103 10.66 5.40 18.72
C SER A 103 11.37 4.49 19.70
N ILE A 104 11.82 3.32 19.24
CA ILE A 104 12.52 2.35 20.09
C ILE A 104 13.76 2.95 20.76
N THR A 105 14.35 4.01 20.19
CA THR A 105 15.49 4.72 20.79
C THR A 105 15.11 5.64 21.95
N ASP A 106 13.81 5.92 22.13
CA ASP A 106 13.28 6.82 23.16
C ASP A 106 12.74 6.07 24.39
N VAL A 107 12.79 4.74 24.40
CA VAL A 107 12.24 3.88 25.46
C VAL A 107 13.32 3.01 26.10
N ASP A 108 13.20 2.79 27.41
CA ASP A 108 14.10 1.88 28.13
C ASP A 108 13.65 0.43 27.95
N VAL A 109 14.47 -0.35 27.25
CA VAL A 109 14.21 -1.77 26.97
C VAL A 109 14.98 -2.69 27.91
N LYS A 110 15.85 -2.16 28.77
CA LYS A 110 16.73 -2.96 29.62
C LYS A 110 15.92 -3.76 30.65
N ASP A 111 16.23 -5.05 30.75
CA ASP A 111 15.57 -6.02 31.63
C ASP A 111 14.05 -6.14 31.39
N LYS A 112 13.54 -5.65 30.25
CA LYS A 112 12.12 -5.71 29.85
C LYS A 112 11.83 -6.84 28.87
N ARG A 113 10.60 -7.33 28.90
CA ARG A 113 9.99 -8.14 27.84
C ARG A 113 9.51 -7.19 26.74
N VAL A 114 10.16 -7.21 25.58
CA VAL A 114 9.85 -6.29 24.47
C VAL A 114 8.96 -7.02 23.46
N LEU A 115 7.68 -6.65 23.40
CA LEU A 115 6.73 -7.18 22.43
C LEU A 115 6.81 -6.36 21.13
N ILE A 116 7.25 -7.00 20.05
CA ILE A 116 7.47 -6.35 18.75
C ILE A 116 6.48 -6.89 17.72
N ARG A 117 5.69 -6.00 17.15
CA ARG A 117 4.86 -6.30 15.98
C ARG A 117 5.67 -6.09 14.70
N VAL A 118 6.02 -7.20 14.06
CA VAL A 118 6.83 -7.21 12.82
C VAL A 118 6.00 -7.64 11.61
N ASP A 119 6.44 -7.26 10.42
CA ASP A 119 5.85 -7.69 9.16
C ASP A 119 6.64 -8.88 8.57
N PHE A 120 6.27 -10.11 8.90
CA PHE A 120 6.84 -11.34 8.34
C PHE A 120 5.91 -12.00 7.33
N ASN A 121 5.10 -11.19 6.62
CA ASN A 121 4.25 -11.67 5.54
C ASN A 121 5.10 -11.92 4.28
N VAL A 122 5.92 -12.98 4.32
CA VAL A 122 6.86 -13.36 3.26
C VAL A 122 6.25 -14.34 2.27
N PRO A 123 6.63 -14.27 0.97
CA PRO A 123 6.20 -15.25 -0.02
C PRO A 123 6.89 -16.60 0.21
N LEU A 124 6.08 -17.65 0.34
CA LEU A 124 6.54 -19.04 0.44
C LEU A 124 6.32 -19.77 -0.89
N ASP A 125 7.27 -20.62 -1.27
CA ASP A 125 7.09 -21.56 -2.39
C ASP A 125 6.20 -22.75 -2.00
N ALA A 126 6.02 -23.70 -2.93
CA ALA A 126 5.23 -24.91 -2.71
C ALA A 126 5.78 -25.80 -1.58
N ASP A 127 7.10 -25.73 -1.34
CA ASP A 127 7.82 -26.51 -0.33
C ASP A 127 7.95 -25.74 1.00
N LYS A 128 7.24 -24.61 1.14
CA LYS A 128 7.26 -23.70 2.29
C LYS A 128 8.61 -23.00 2.53
N ASN A 129 9.49 -22.93 1.53
CA ASN A 129 10.71 -22.13 1.64
C ASN A 129 10.41 -20.65 1.37
N ILE A 130 11.15 -19.79 2.05
CA ILE A 130 11.05 -18.34 1.87
C ILE A 130 11.73 -17.96 0.56
N THR A 131 10.94 -17.44 -0.40
CA THR A 131 11.45 -17.00 -1.71
C THR A 131 12.01 -15.58 -1.68
N ASN A 132 11.61 -14.77 -0.69
CA ASN A 132 12.12 -13.43 -0.47
C ASN A 132 12.08 -13.09 1.03
N ASN A 133 13.27 -12.95 1.63
CA ASN A 133 13.45 -12.68 3.06
C ASN A 133 13.57 -11.17 3.40
N GLN A 134 13.38 -10.27 2.44
CA GLN A 134 13.56 -8.81 2.61
C GLN A 134 12.79 -8.24 3.81
N ARG A 135 11.58 -8.76 4.07
CA ARG A 135 10.76 -8.33 5.22
C ARG A 135 11.34 -8.78 6.57
N ILE A 136 11.94 -9.97 6.62
CA ILE A 136 12.63 -10.48 7.81
C ILE A 136 13.88 -9.65 8.06
N VAL A 137 14.69 -9.44 7.02
CA VAL A 137 15.91 -8.60 7.08
C VAL A 137 15.58 -7.18 7.56
N GLY A 138 14.47 -6.61 7.08
CA GLY A 138 14.02 -5.27 7.47
C GLY A 138 13.74 -5.11 8.97
N ALA A 139 13.26 -6.16 9.66
CA ALA A 139 12.96 -6.10 11.09
C ALA A 139 14.21 -6.29 11.98
N LEU A 140 15.31 -6.83 11.43
CA LEU A 140 16.52 -7.14 12.21
C LEU A 140 17.09 -5.96 12.99
N PRO A 141 17.15 -4.71 12.46
CA PRO A 141 17.68 -3.58 13.23
C PRO A 141 16.93 -3.36 14.55
N THR A 142 15.59 -3.47 14.53
CA THR A 142 14.76 -3.29 15.73
C THR A 142 14.97 -4.44 16.72
N ILE A 143 15.03 -5.68 16.23
CA ILE A 143 15.25 -6.87 17.05
C ILE A 143 16.64 -6.83 17.71
N LYS A 144 17.69 -6.55 16.92
CA LYS A 144 19.07 -6.47 17.40
C LYS A 144 19.23 -5.34 18.42
N TYR A 145 18.66 -4.17 18.16
CA TYR A 145 18.72 -3.05 19.11
C TYR A 145 18.11 -3.42 20.46
N ALA A 146 16.95 -4.07 20.49
CA ALA A 146 16.34 -4.51 21.75
C ALA A 146 17.26 -5.47 22.52
N LEU A 147 17.86 -6.44 21.83
CA LEU A 147 18.79 -7.41 22.42
C LEU A 147 20.08 -6.74 22.93
N GLU A 148 20.69 -5.87 22.13
CA GLU A 148 21.94 -5.18 22.45
C GLU A 148 21.78 -4.19 23.60
N ASN A 149 20.58 -3.62 23.79
CA ASN A 149 20.24 -2.76 24.92
C ASN A 149 19.70 -3.53 26.14
N GLY A 150 19.90 -4.85 26.19
CA GLY A 150 19.69 -5.65 27.38
C GLY A 150 18.24 -6.03 27.65
N ALA A 151 17.38 -6.15 26.62
CA ALA A 151 16.04 -6.72 26.80
C ALA A 151 16.10 -8.11 27.45
N LYS A 152 15.25 -8.35 28.44
CA LYS A 152 15.10 -9.67 29.07
C LYS A 152 14.68 -10.70 28.03
N ALA A 153 13.69 -10.37 27.21
CA ALA A 153 13.24 -11.21 26.10
C ALA A 153 12.65 -10.35 24.99
N VAL A 154 12.81 -10.79 23.75
CA VAL A 154 12.17 -10.19 22.57
C VAL A 154 11.08 -11.12 22.06
N ILE A 155 9.83 -10.67 22.12
CA ILE A 155 8.64 -11.42 21.71
C ILE A 155 8.17 -10.85 20.38
N LEU A 156 8.27 -11.64 19.30
CA LEU A 156 7.89 -11.25 17.95
C LEU A 156 6.50 -11.78 17.65
N MET A 157 5.60 -10.90 17.25
CA MET A 157 4.29 -11.30 16.74
C MET A 157 4.13 -10.84 15.29
N SER A 158 3.70 -11.75 14.40
CA SER A 158 3.45 -11.42 12.99
C SER A 158 2.16 -12.03 12.43
N HIS A 159 1.93 -11.86 11.15
CA HIS A 159 0.92 -12.60 10.40
C HIS A 159 1.51 -13.02 9.07
N LEU A 160 0.96 -14.10 8.50
CA LEU A 160 1.32 -14.56 7.17
C LEU A 160 0.06 -14.93 6.39
N GLY A 161 -0.07 -14.42 5.17
CA GLY A 161 -1.21 -14.72 4.29
C GLY A 161 -2.58 -14.36 4.86
N ARG A 162 -3.59 -15.14 4.50
CA ARG A 162 -5.01 -14.92 4.83
C ARG A 162 -5.66 -16.21 5.36
N PRO A 163 -5.37 -16.60 6.60
CA PRO A 163 -5.97 -17.78 7.24
C PRO A 163 -7.44 -17.60 7.68
N ASN A 164 -7.99 -16.37 7.61
CA ASN A 164 -9.38 -16.04 7.91
C ASN A 164 -9.85 -16.47 9.32
N GLY A 165 -9.03 -16.26 10.35
CA GLY A 165 -9.42 -16.52 11.74
C GLY A 165 -9.53 -18.01 12.08
N SER A 166 -8.78 -18.86 11.37
CA SER A 166 -8.69 -20.29 11.66
C SER A 166 -7.26 -20.81 11.48
N PRO A 167 -6.77 -21.72 12.33
CA PRO A 167 -5.46 -22.34 12.15
C PRO A 167 -5.32 -23.03 10.79
N ASN A 168 -4.25 -22.72 10.08
CA ASN A 168 -3.96 -23.32 8.78
C ASN A 168 -2.45 -23.44 8.58
N GLU A 169 -1.97 -24.68 8.49
CA GLU A 169 -0.55 -25.02 8.38
C GLU A 169 0.15 -24.39 7.15
N LYS A 170 -0.62 -24.04 6.10
CA LYS A 170 -0.11 -23.30 4.93
C LYS A 170 0.40 -21.91 5.31
N TYR A 171 -0.22 -21.31 6.33
CA TYR A 171 0.04 -19.94 6.75
C TYR A 171 0.75 -19.87 8.12
N SER A 172 1.32 -20.97 8.60
CA SER A 172 2.13 -20.97 9.83
C SER A 172 3.38 -20.10 9.64
N LEU A 173 3.82 -19.45 10.72
CA LEU A 173 5.08 -18.70 10.77
C LEU A 173 6.30 -19.59 11.04
N LYS A 174 6.11 -20.89 11.29
CA LYS A 174 7.20 -21.84 11.55
C LYS A 174 8.33 -21.80 10.51
N PRO A 175 8.08 -21.65 9.18
CA PRO A 175 9.16 -21.53 8.19
C PRO A 175 10.05 -20.28 8.33
N VAL A 176 9.61 -19.27 9.09
CA VAL A 176 10.40 -18.06 9.38
C VAL A 176 11.51 -18.33 10.40
N VAL A 177 11.33 -19.31 11.28
CA VAL A 177 12.26 -19.61 12.39
C VAL A 177 13.68 -19.87 11.88
N PRO A 178 13.95 -20.81 10.95
CA PRO A 178 15.33 -21.12 10.56
C PRO A 178 16.05 -19.94 9.89
N GLU A 179 15.32 -19.13 9.11
CA GLU A 179 15.87 -17.95 8.47
C GLU A 179 16.18 -16.85 9.49
N LEU A 180 15.31 -16.65 10.48
CA LEU A 180 15.54 -15.69 11.55
C LEU A 180 16.73 -16.12 12.44
N GLU A 181 16.83 -17.40 12.78
CA GLU A 181 17.96 -17.95 13.55
C GLU A 181 19.29 -17.73 12.82
N LYS A 182 19.33 -18.03 11.51
CA LYS A 182 20.49 -17.80 10.65
C LYS A 182 20.90 -16.32 10.62
N LEU A 183 19.94 -15.41 10.51
CA LEU A 183 20.20 -13.96 10.41
C LEU A 183 20.60 -13.33 11.76
N LEU A 184 20.10 -13.86 12.87
CA LEU A 184 20.43 -13.40 14.22
C LEU A 184 21.68 -14.08 14.80
N GLY A 185 22.04 -15.28 14.33
CA GLY A 185 23.06 -16.12 14.96
C GLY A 185 22.66 -16.58 16.36
N LYS A 186 21.35 -16.71 16.63
CA LYS A 186 20.75 -17.08 17.92
C LYS A 186 19.58 -18.02 17.69
N SER A 187 19.31 -18.90 18.65
CA SER A 187 18.11 -19.74 18.64
C SER A 187 16.85 -18.89 18.80
N VAL A 188 15.78 -19.29 18.13
CA VAL A 188 14.47 -18.64 18.23
C VAL A 188 13.45 -19.66 18.71
N THR A 189 12.86 -19.40 19.88
CA THR A 189 11.79 -20.24 20.41
C THR A 189 10.50 -19.96 19.65
N PHE A 190 9.91 -20.98 19.03
CA PHE A 190 8.61 -20.85 18.37
C PHE A 190 7.49 -21.26 19.32
N ALA A 191 6.60 -20.32 19.66
CA ALA A 191 5.46 -20.61 20.52
C ALA A 191 4.38 -21.38 19.73
N PRO A 192 3.62 -22.29 20.38
CA PRO A 192 2.60 -23.08 19.72
C PRO A 192 1.37 -22.27 19.29
N ASP A 193 1.17 -21.10 19.89
CA ASP A 193 0.13 -20.14 19.55
C ASP A 193 0.63 -18.70 19.77
N SER A 194 -0.26 -17.71 19.67
CA SER A 194 -0.01 -16.29 19.86
C SER A 194 -0.48 -15.72 21.19
N VAL A 195 -1.38 -16.44 21.88
CA VAL A 195 -1.90 -16.10 23.21
C VAL A 195 -2.19 -17.39 23.96
N GLY A 196 -2.44 -17.28 25.27
CA GLY A 196 -2.86 -18.41 26.11
C GLY A 196 -1.80 -18.82 27.14
N PRO A 197 -2.16 -19.72 28.07
CA PRO A 197 -1.35 -20.00 29.25
C PRO A 197 0.02 -20.59 28.93
N GLU A 198 0.12 -21.47 27.92
CA GLU A 198 1.40 -22.05 27.49
C GLU A 198 2.32 -20.98 26.88
N VAL A 199 1.77 -20.02 26.13
CA VAL A 199 2.54 -18.90 25.56
C VAL A 199 3.04 -17.96 26.66
N GLU A 200 2.20 -17.65 27.64
CA GLU A 200 2.58 -16.85 28.81
C GLU A 200 3.67 -17.53 29.63
N GLU A 201 3.58 -18.85 29.84
CA GLU A 201 4.61 -19.63 30.54
C GLU A 201 5.96 -19.57 29.80
N ILE A 202 5.96 -19.79 28.48
CA ILE A 202 7.17 -19.68 27.64
C ILE A 202 7.81 -18.29 27.77
N VAL A 203 7.00 -17.23 27.70
CA VAL A 203 7.49 -15.84 27.79
C VAL A 203 8.00 -15.50 29.19
N ASN A 204 7.33 -15.96 30.25
CA ASN A 204 7.71 -15.64 31.63
C ASN A 204 8.99 -16.38 32.07
N ASN A 205 9.17 -17.62 31.58
CA ASN A 205 10.35 -18.45 31.84
C ASN A 205 11.51 -18.18 30.87
N ALA A 206 11.38 -17.21 29.96
CA ALA A 206 12.41 -16.87 29.00
C ALA A 206 13.70 -16.41 29.69
N GLU A 207 14.82 -17.03 29.29
CA GLU A 207 16.16 -16.61 29.72
C GLU A 207 16.50 -15.23 29.16
N ALA A 208 17.42 -14.51 29.83
CA ALA A 208 17.84 -13.19 29.41
C ALA A 208 18.40 -13.19 27.97
N GLY A 209 17.90 -12.30 27.12
CA GLY A 209 18.27 -12.18 25.72
C GLY A 209 17.64 -13.24 24.80
N SER A 210 16.60 -13.94 25.24
CA SER A 210 15.83 -14.88 24.42
C SER A 210 15.04 -14.17 23.31
N VAL A 211 14.87 -14.85 22.18
CA VAL A 211 14.00 -14.42 21.08
C VAL A 211 12.89 -15.44 20.91
N ILE A 212 11.64 -14.98 20.97
CA ILE A 212 10.45 -15.82 20.86
C ILE A 212 9.65 -15.34 19.66
N LEU A 213 9.29 -16.25 18.75
CA LEU A 213 8.36 -15.98 17.65
C LEU A 213 7.02 -16.64 17.97
N LEU A 214 5.98 -15.83 18.06
CA LEU A 214 4.60 -16.29 18.21
C LEU A 214 4.05 -16.85 16.89
N GLU A 215 3.09 -17.76 16.98
CA GLU A 215 2.36 -18.22 15.80
C GLU A 215 1.49 -17.09 15.20
N ASN A 216 1.02 -17.31 13.97
CA ASN A 216 0.30 -16.35 13.16
C ASN A 216 -0.95 -15.78 13.87
N LEU A 217 -0.93 -14.47 14.16
CA LEU A 217 -2.05 -13.80 14.85
C LEU A 217 -3.39 -13.96 14.14
N ARG A 218 -3.39 -14.09 12.81
CA ARG A 218 -4.64 -14.21 12.03
C ARG A 218 -5.27 -15.60 12.10
N PHE A 219 -4.66 -16.55 12.81
CA PHE A 219 -5.35 -17.79 13.21
C PHE A 219 -6.50 -17.52 14.18
N HIS A 220 -6.48 -16.37 14.87
CA HIS A 220 -7.56 -15.88 15.71
C HIS A 220 -8.42 -14.88 14.94
N ILE A 221 -9.75 -15.07 14.95
CA ILE A 221 -10.69 -14.15 14.31
C ILE A 221 -10.65 -12.76 14.97
N GLU A 222 -10.24 -12.73 16.23
CA GLU A 222 -10.10 -11.57 17.11
C GLU A 222 -9.01 -10.59 16.64
N GLU A 223 -8.03 -11.03 15.85
CA GLU A 223 -7.00 -10.14 15.28
C GLU A 223 -7.59 -9.16 14.26
N GLU A 224 -8.33 -9.66 13.27
CA GLU A 224 -8.98 -8.83 12.23
C GLU A 224 -10.39 -8.37 12.64
N GLY A 225 -10.89 -8.85 13.79
CA GLY A 225 -12.25 -8.61 14.30
C GLY A 225 -13.36 -9.24 13.45
N SER A 226 -12.99 -9.97 12.39
CA SER A 226 -13.91 -10.66 11.50
C SER A 226 -13.19 -11.66 10.60
N SER A 227 -13.90 -12.68 10.14
CA SER A 227 -13.46 -13.63 9.13
C SER A 227 -14.42 -13.66 7.94
N LYS A 228 -13.96 -14.21 6.82
CA LYS A 228 -14.80 -14.52 5.66
C LYS A 228 -14.75 -16.01 5.38
N ASP A 229 -15.90 -16.61 5.13
CA ASP A 229 -15.97 -17.99 4.64
C ASP A 229 -15.65 -18.07 3.12
N LYS A 230 -15.71 -19.29 2.57
CA LYS A 230 -15.38 -19.55 1.16
C LYS A 230 -16.37 -18.87 0.21
N GLU A 231 -17.59 -18.64 0.68
CA GLU A 231 -18.67 -17.94 -0.01
C GLU A 231 -18.56 -16.41 0.13
N GLY A 232 -17.58 -15.91 0.91
CA GLY A 232 -17.32 -14.49 1.11
C GLY A 232 -18.21 -13.82 2.16
N LYS A 233 -19.04 -14.59 2.88
CA LYS A 233 -19.89 -14.10 3.96
C LYS A 233 -19.00 -13.75 5.16
N LYS A 234 -19.22 -12.56 5.71
CA LYS A 234 -18.43 -11.99 6.80
C LYS A 234 -19.03 -12.37 8.16
N THR A 235 -18.23 -13.00 9.01
CA THR A 235 -18.55 -13.26 10.42
C THR A 235 -17.76 -12.29 11.29
N LYS A 236 -18.42 -11.59 12.23
CA LYS A 236 -17.74 -10.69 13.18
C LYS A 236 -17.32 -11.48 14.42
N ALA A 237 -16.16 -11.15 14.97
CA ALA A 237 -15.73 -11.66 16.27
C ALA A 237 -16.61 -11.09 17.39
N ASP A 238 -16.76 -11.84 18.47
CA ASP A 238 -17.37 -11.34 19.70
C ASP A 238 -16.46 -10.26 20.32
N LYS A 239 -17.04 -9.14 20.75
CA LYS A 239 -16.27 -8.05 21.36
C LYS A 239 -15.55 -8.48 22.63
N ALA A 240 -16.17 -9.32 23.46
CA ALA A 240 -15.55 -9.81 24.70
C ALA A 240 -14.33 -10.68 24.39
N LYS A 241 -14.40 -11.51 23.34
CA LYS A 241 -13.26 -12.32 22.88
C LYS A 241 -12.15 -11.47 22.29
N VAL A 242 -12.48 -10.41 21.55
CA VAL A 242 -11.48 -9.44 21.07
C VAL A 242 -10.75 -8.77 22.24
N GLU A 243 -11.48 -8.40 23.30
CA GLU A 243 -10.88 -7.82 24.51
C GLU A 243 -9.98 -8.83 25.25
N GLU A 244 -10.43 -10.08 25.40
CA GLU A 244 -9.65 -11.17 25.99
C GLU A 244 -8.35 -11.42 25.20
N PHE A 245 -8.44 -11.52 23.87
CA PHE A 245 -7.29 -11.69 22.99
C PHE A 245 -6.27 -10.54 23.14
N ARG A 246 -6.76 -9.29 23.22
CA ARG A 246 -5.92 -8.10 23.44
C ARG A 246 -5.23 -8.09 24.80
N LYS A 247 -5.93 -8.52 25.87
CA LYS A 247 -5.34 -8.71 27.20
C LYS A 247 -4.25 -9.77 27.17
N GLY A 248 -4.50 -10.89 26.49
CA GLY A 248 -3.51 -11.94 26.27
C GLY A 248 -2.24 -11.40 25.61
N LEU A 249 -2.37 -10.64 24.50
CA LEU A 249 -1.20 -10.01 23.86
C LEU A 249 -0.50 -9.01 24.78
N THR A 250 -1.25 -8.19 25.52
CA THR A 250 -0.70 -7.19 26.44
C THR A 250 0.12 -7.84 27.57
N ALA A 251 -0.29 -9.00 28.06
CA ALA A 251 0.40 -9.72 29.13
C ALA A 251 1.82 -10.20 28.74
N LEU A 252 2.12 -10.33 27.45
CA LEU A 252 3.38 -10.86 26.93
C LEU A 252 4.55 -9.86 26.91
N GLY A 253 4.28 -8.57 27.19
CA GLY A 253 5.30 -7.53 27.12
C GLY A 253 5.22 -6.53 28.26
N ASP A 254 6.31 -5.80 28.45
CA ASP A 254 6.38 -4.63 29.31
C ASP A 254 6.48 -3.34 28.48
N VAL A 255 7.03 -3.44 27.26
CA VAL A 255 7.12 -2.38 26.25
C VAL A 255 6.60 -2.92 24.91
N TYR A 256 5.81 -2.12 24.20
CA TYR A 256 5.31 -2.44 22.86
C TYR A 256 6.06 -1.66 21.77
N ILE A 257 6.57 -2.37 20.77
CA ILE A 257 7.20 -1.78 19.59
C ILE A 257 6.41 -2.18 18.35
N ASN A 258 5.91 -1.20 17.59
CA ASN A 258 5.30 -1.45 16.29
C ASN A 258 6.30 -1.19 15.17
N ASP A 259 6.69 -2.24 14.46
CA ASP A 259 7.59 -2.17 13.30
C ASP A 259 6.93 -2.66 12.00
N ALA A 260 5.59 -2.73 11.99
CA ALA A 260 4.79 -3.24 10.87
C ALA A 260 3.94 -2.14 10.21
N PHE A 261 4.59 -1.16 9.58
CA PHE A 261 3.92 -0.02 8.92
C PHE A 261 2.87 -0.46 7.89
N GLY A 262 3.13 -1.53 7.13
CA GLY A 262 2.19 -2.07 6.14
C GLY A 262 0.83 -2.49 6.70
N THR A 263 0.71 -2.71 8.01
CA THR A 263 -0.57 -3.02 8.67
C THR A 263 -1.15 -1.85 9.47
N ALA A 264 -0.47 -0.70 9.54
CA ALA A 264 -0.86 0.40 10.41
C ALA A 264 -2.18 1.09 10.02
N HIS A 265 -2.62 0.96 8.76
CA HIS A 265 -3.94 1.42 8.30
C HIS A 265 -5.12 0.61 8.88
N ARG A 266 -4.85 -0.50 9.56
CA ARG A 266 -5.88 -1.40 10.07
C ARG A 266 -6.02 -1.28 11.58
N ALA A 267 -7.25 -1.17 12.06
CA ALA A 267 -7.58 -1.20 13.48
C ALA A 267 -7.60 -2.64 14.05
N HIS A 268 -6.62 -3.46 13.67
CA HIS A 268 -6.48 -4.83 14.17
C HIS A 268 -6.01 -4.86 15.62
N SER A 269 -6.28 -5.97 16.32
CA SER A 269 -5.94 -6.10 17.75
C SER A 269 -4.45 -5.90 18.03
N SER A 270 -3.56 -6.45 17.21
CA SER A 270 -2.12 -6.21 17.34
C SER A 270 -1.66 -4.78 17.06
N MET A 271 -2.46 -3.97 16.35
CA MET A 271 -2.11 -2.57 16.02
C MET A 271 -2.56 -1.59 17.10
N VAL A 272 -3.76 -1.80 17.66
CA VAL A 272 -4.42 -0.81 18.52
C VAL A 272 -4.80 -1.34 19.91
N GLY A 273 -4.69 -2.65 20.12
CA GLY A 273 -5.22 -3.33 21.30
C GLY A 273 -4.19 -3.72 22.36
N VAL A 274 -2.90 -3.43 22.14
CA VAL A 274 -1.87 -3.66 23.17
C VAL A 274 -1.84 -2.46 24.11
N GLU A 275 -2.21 -2.68 25.36
CA GLU A 275 -2.37 -1.62 26.38
C GLU A 275 -1.16 -1.54 27.31
N LEU A 276 0.02 -1.29 26.74
CA LEU A 276 1.24 -1.02 27.50
C LEU A 276 1.52 0.50 27.61
N PRO A 277 2.16 0.97 28.70
CA PRO A 277 2.41 2.40 28.90
C PRO A 277 3.28 3.01 27.79
N GLN A 278 4.28 2.26 27.33
CA GLN A 278 5.19 2.68 26.28
C GLN A 278 4.91 1.90 24.99
N LYS A 279 4.44 2.63 23.98
CA LYS A 279 4.15 2.13 22.63
C LYS A 279 4.95 2.95 21.64
N ALA A 280 6.01 2.37 21.09
CA ALA A 280 6.95 3.08 20.25
C ALA A 280 7.06 2.48 18.84
N ALA A 281 7.52 3.26 17.88
CA ALA A 281 7.85 2.82 16.54
C ALA A 281 9.19 2.07 16.54
N GLY A 282 9.26 0.92 15.86
CA GLY A 282 10.55 0.31 15.48
C GLY A 282 11.25 1.12 14.39
N PHE A 283 12.44 0.71 13.96
CA PHE A 283 13.21 1.48 12.98
C PHE A 283 12.56 1.56 11.60
N LEU A 284 11.88 0.50 11.12
CA LEU A 284 11.15 0.54 9.85
C LEU A 284 9.98 1.52 9.94
N MET A 285 9.16 1.38 10.97
CA MET A 285 8.02 2.28 11.22
C MET A 285 8.50 3.72 11.34
N LYS A 286 9.54 3.97 12.14
CA LYS A 286 10.13 5.30 12.32
C LYS A 286 10.61 5.89 10.99
N LYS A 287 11.32 5.10 10.17
CA LYS A 287 11.80 5.55 8.86
C LYS A 287 10.63 5.95 7.95
N GLU A 288 9.57 5.15 7.90
CA GLU A 288 8.36 5.47 7.13
C GLU A 288 7.75 6.81 7.60
N LEU A 289 7.55 6.96 8.91
CA LEU A 289 6.99 8.17 9.51
C LEU A 289 7.87 9.40 9.25
N ASP A 290 9.19 9.30 9.42
CA ASP A 290 10.12 10.41 9.21
C ASP A 290 10.10 10.90 7.75
N TYR A 291 10.07 9.98 6.77
CA TYR A 291 10.03 10.36 5.36
C TYR A 291 8.66 10.91 4.94
N PHE A 292 7.56 10.31 5.39
CA PHE A 292 6.24 10.86 5.09
C PHE A 292 5.98 12.19 5.79
N ALA A 293 6.48 12.40 7.02
CA ALA A 293 6.45 13.70 7.68
C ALA A 293 7.17 14.78 6.85
N LYS A 294 8.38 14.46 6.36
CA LYS A 294 9.13 15.37 5.47
C LYS A 294 8.35 15.73 4.22
N ALA A 295 7.60 14.80 3.62
CA ALA A 295 6.83 15.10 2.40
C ALA A 295 5.47 15.77 2.65
N LEU A 296 4.77 15.41 3.73
CA LEU A 296 3.38 15.81 3.96
C LEU A 296 3.23 17.00 4.91
N GLU A 297 4.14 17.18 5.87
CA GLU A 297 4.07 18.26 6.87
C GLU A 297 4.96 19.44 6.52
N SER A 298 6.19 19.19 6.05
CA SER A 298 7.16 20.27 5.76
C SER A 298 8.08 19.93 4.56
N PRO A 299 7.52 19.77 3.35
CA PRO A 299 8.31 19.43 2.16
C PRO A 299 9.26 20.53 1.75
N GLN A 300 10.47 20.16 1.35
CA GLN A 300 11.36 21.07 0.64
C GLN A 300 10.79 21.33 -0.75
N ARG A 301 10.53 22.60 -1.06
CA ARG A 301 9.89 23.02 -2.32
C ARG A 301 10.92 23.40 -3.37
N PRO A 302 10.66 23.14 -4.68
CA PRO A 302 9.40 22.62 -5.24
C PRO A 302 9.13 21.14 -4.90
N PHE A 303 7.89 20.83 -4.52
CA PHE A 303 7.42 19.48 -4.24
C PHE A 303 6.68 18.91 -5.46
N LEU A 304 7.20 17.82 -6.02
CA LEU A 304 6.62 17.10 -7.15
C LEU A 304 5.92 15.82 -6.69
N ALA A 305 4.72 15.57 -7.20
CA ALA A 305 4.13 14.23 -7.19
C ALA A 305 4.12 13.64 -8.61
N ILE A 306 4.49 12.37 -8.73
CA ILE A 306 4.41 11.58 -9.96
C ILE A 306 3.41 10.46 -9.71
N LEU A 307 2.27 10.51 -10.39
CA LEU A 307 1.20 9.54 -10.23
C LEU A 307 0.96 8.80 -11.55
N GLY A 308 1.07 7.48 -11.50
CA GLY A 308 0.82 6.60 -12.66
C GLY A 308 -0.09 5.43 -12.34
N GLY A 309 -0.23 4.49 -13.27
CA GLY A 309 -1.07 3.29 -13.10
C GLY A 309 -2.33 3.29 -13.99
N ALA A 310 -3.23 2.33 -13.75
CA ALA A 310 -4.29 1.99 -14.70
C ALA A 310 -5.56 2.84 -14.62
N LYS A 311 -6.01 3.22 -13.41
CA LYS A 311 -7.32 3.85 -13.18
C LYS A 311 -7.22 5.15 -12.42
N VAL A 312 -8.09 6.10 -12.75
CA VAL A 312 -8.18 7.40 -12.06
C VAL A 312 -8.99 7.25 -10.77
N SER A 313 -10.08 6.46 -10.81
CA SER A 313 -11.02 6.22 -9.71
C SER A 313 -10.34 5.85 -8.41
N ASP A 314 -9.29 5.02 -8.51
CA ASP A 314 -8.56 4.47 -7.38
C ASP A 314 -7.61 5.51 -6.76
N LYS A 315 -7.41 6.65 -7.42
CA LYS A 315 -6.46 7.71 -7.02
C LYS A 315 -7.09 9.09 -6.87
N ILE A 316 -8.41 9.23 -6.97
CA ILE A 316 -9.09 10.53 -6.83
C ILE A 316 -8.76 11.16 -5.48
N GLN A 317 -8.93 10.41 -4.38
CA GLN A 317 -8.63 10.91 -3.02
C GLN A 317 -7.16 11.29 -2.86
N LEU A 318 -6.26 10.48 -3.45
CA LEU A 318 -4.83 10.74 -3.43
C LEU A 318 -4.48 12.04 -4.16
N ILE A 319 -4.98 12.23 -5.39
CA ILE A 319 -4.76 13.46 -6.18
C ILE A 319 -5.32 14.65 -5.40
N ASP A 320 -6.57 14.55 -4.94
CA ASP A 320 -7.25 15.65 -4.26
C ASP A 320 -6.47 16.14 -3.02
N ASN A 321 -5.99 15.21 -2.19
CA ASN A 321 -5.19 15.54 -0.99
C ASN A 321 -3.78 16.06 -1.32
N LEU A 322 -3.18 15.61 -2.44
CA LEU A 322 -1.86 16.06 -2.87
C LEU A 322 -1.89 17.45 -3.52
N LEU A 323 -2.98 17.83 -4.19
CA LEU A 323 -3.13 19.15 -4.81
C LEU A 323 -3.04 20.31 -3.82
N ASP A 324 -3.32 20.07 -2.54
CA ASP A 324 -3.13 21.07 -1.47
C ASP A 324 -1.66 21.19 -1.02
N LYS A 325 -0.78 20.28 -1.45
CA LYS A 325 0.59 20.16 -0.96
C LYS A 325 1.64 20.37 -2.05
N VAL A 326 1.44 19.85 -3.25
CA VAL A 326 2.46 19.83 -4.31
C VAL A 326 2.56 21.15 -5.07
N ASN A 327 3.69 21.39 -5.71
CA ASN A 327 3.89 22.47 -6.69
C ASN A 327 3.68 21.97 -8.13
N THR A 328 4.00 20.71 -8.37
CA THR A 328 3.89 20.08 -9.69
C THR A 328 3.31 18.68 -9.54
N LEU A 329 2.45 18.29 -10.47
CA LEU A 329 1.83 16.97 -10.54
C LEU A 329 2.03 16.39 -11.94
N ILE A 330 2.79 15.31 -12.04
CA ILE A 330 2.83 14.47 -13.24
C ILE A 330 1.73 13.42 -13.12
N ILE A 331 0.89 13.30 -14.15
CA ILE A 331 -0.03 12.17 -14.31
C ILE A 331 0.40 11.38 -15.55
N CYS A 332 0.77 10.12 -15.35
CA CYS A 332 1.31 9.22 -16.38
C CYS A 332 0.60 7.85 -16.37
N GLY A 333 1.08 6.90 -17.18
CA GLY A 333 0.48 5.57 -17.28
C GLY A 333 -0.93 5.56 -17.90
N GLY A 334 -1.66 4.45 -17.73
CA GLY A 334 -2.98 4.24 -18.31
C GLY A 334 -4.04 5.28 -17.89
N MET A 335 -3.92 5.82 -16.68
CA MET A 335 -4.84 6.84 -16.17
C MET A 335 -4.74 8.16 -16.94
N ALA A 336 -3.60 8.48 -17.56
CA ALA A 336 -3.41 9.70 -18.34
C ALA A 336 -4.34 9.77 -19.57
N PHE A 337 -4.70 8.63 -20.16
CA PHE A 337 -5.63 8.58 -21.30
C PHE A 337 -7.03 9.07 -20.94
N THR A 338 -7.46 8.88 -19.68
CA THR A 338 -8.73 9.42 -19.20
C THR A 338 -8.68 10.94 -19.12
N PHE A 339 -7.56 11.51 -18.64
CA PHE A 339 -7.36 12.96 -18.63
C PHE A 339 -7.34 13.54 -20.06
N LYS A 340 -6.58 12.92 -20.96
CA LYS A 340 -6.42 13.38 -22.34
C LYS A 340 -7.70 13.33 -23.15
N LYS A 341 -8.45 12.24 -23.03
CA LYS A 341 -9.75 12.11 -23.68
C LYS A 341 -10.77 13.12 -23.13
N THR A 342 -10.81 13.31 -21.81
CA THR A 342 -11.82 14.18 -21.19
C THR A 342 -11.53 15.67 -21.35
N LEU A 343 -10.27 16.10 -21.26
CA LEU A 343 -9.90 17.52 -21.27
C LEU A 343 -9.58 18.04 -22.68
N GLU A 344 -8.94 17.21 -23.49
CA GLU A 344 -8.35 17.62 -24.78
C GLU A 344 -9.01 16.90 -25.96
N ASN A 345 -9.98 16.00 -25.72
CA ASN A 345 -10.69 15.21 -26.72
C ASN A 345 -9.75 14.41 -27.65
N VAL A 346 -8.59 13.99 -27.12
CA VAL A 346 -7.61 13.17 -27.84
C VAL A 346 -8.22 11.80 -28.13
N SER A 347 -8.05 11.29 -29.37
CA SER A 347 -8.40 9.91 -29.71
C SER A 347 -7.45 8.95 -29.00
N ILE A 348 -7.99 7.98 -28.26
CA ILE A 348 -7.19 7.05 -27.45
C ILE A 348 -7.25 5.59 -27.95
N GLY A 349 -7.92 5.32 -29.07
CA GLY A 349 -8.15 3.96 -29.57
C GLY A 349 -8.78 3.06 -28.50
N SER A 350 -8.14 1.91 -28.26
CA SER A 350 -8.51 0.90 -27.25
C SER A 350 -7.76 1.06 -25.91
N SER A 351 -7.13 2.21 -25.67
CA SER A 351 -6.44 2.49 -24.40
C SER A 351 -7.41 2.50 -23.21
N LEU A 352 -6.88 2.32 -22.01
CA LEU A 352 -7.68 2.32 -20.78
C LEU A 352 -8.44 3.65 -20.60
N PHE A 353 -9.75 3.55 -20.45
CA PHE A 353 -10.61 4.68 -20.13
C PHE A 353 -11.43 4.39 -18.89
N ASP A 354 -11.26 5.22 -17.87
CA ASP A 354 -12.02 5.11 -16.64
C ASP A 354 -13.24 6.03 -16.68
N GLU A 355 -14.37 5.46 -17.08
CA GLU A 355 -15.66 6.16 -17.18
C GLU A 355 -16.06 6.82 -15.84
N ALA A 356 -15.79 6.16 -14.71
CA ALA A 356 -16.14 6.69 -13.39
C ALA A 356 -15.21 7.85 -13.01
N GLY A 357 -13.90 7.68 -13.22
CA GLY A 357 -12.89 8.70 -12.95
C GLY A 357 -13.03 9.94 -13.84
N SER A 358 -13.42 9.78 -15.10
CA SER A 358 -13.57 10.87 -16.08
C SER A 358 -14.46 12.01 -15.59
N LYS A 359 -15.49 11.70 -14.79
CA LYS A 359 -16.44 12.67 -14.22
C LYS A 359 -15.79 13.67 -13.26
N THR A 360 -14.66 13.32 -12.66
CA THR A 360 -13.94 14.14 -11.67
C THR A 360 -12.73 14.86 -12.23
N VAL A 361 -12.29 14.51 -13.45
CA VAL A 361 -11.06 15.05 -14.05
C VAL A 361 -11.10 16.57 -14.16
N ALA A 362 -12.21 17.14 -14.62
CA ALA A 362 -12.37 18.58 -14.76
C ALA A 362 -12.24 19.30 -13.40
N GLU A 363 -12.89 18.78 -12.37
CA GLU A 363 -12.84 19.34 -11.01
C GLU A 363 -11.42 19.30 -10.43
N LEU A 364 -10.69 18.20 -10.64
CA LEU A 364 -9.30 18.05 -10.18
C LEU A 364 -8.37 19.07 -10.86
N VAL A 365 -8.54 19.31 -12.16
CA VAL A 365 -7.73 20.27 -12.92
C VAL A 365 -8.05 21.71 -12.52
N GLU A 366 -9.32 22.04 -12.29
CA GLU A 366 -9.71 23.36 -11.77
C GLU A 366 -9.17 23.59 -10.35
N LYS A 367 -9.21 22.57 -9.47
CA LYS A 367 -8.55 22.64 -8.16
C LYS A 367 -7.04 22.86 -8.30
N ALA A 368 -6.39 22.13 -9.21
CA ALA A 368 -4.96 22.29 -9.48
C ALA A 368 -4.61 23.72 -9.91
N LYS A 369 -5.39 24.31 -10.83
CA LYS A 369 -5.24 25.72 -11.24
C LYS A 369 -5.44 26.67 -10.06
N ALA A 370 -6.51 26.48 -9.27
CA ALA A 370 -6.80 27.31 -8.11
C ALA A 370 -5.69 27.25 -7.04
N LYS A 371 -4.98 26.13 -6.96
CA LYS A 371 -3.84 25.91 -6.04
C LYS A 371 -2.48 26.22 -6.67
N ASN A 372 -2.44 26.75 -7.90
CA ASN A 372 -1.22 27.04 -8.67
C ASN A 372 -0.31 25.81 -8.84
N VAL A 373 -0.89 24.64 -9.04
CA VAL A 373 -0.17 23.39 -9.32
C VAL A 373 0.06 23.24 -10.83
N LYS A 374 1.32 23.09 -11.24
CA LYS A 374 1.69 22.74 -12.64
C LYS A 374 1.31 21.28 -12.88
N VAL A 375 0.30 21.01 -13.71
CA VAL A 375 -0.08 19.65 -14.12
C VAL A 375 0.65 19.29 -15.41
N VAL A 376 1.35 18.16 -15.41
CA VAL A 376 2.12 17.64 -16.55
C VAL A 376 1.51 16.30 -17.00
N LEU A 377 1.08 16.24 -18.26
CA LEU A 377 0.53 15.06 -18.91
C LEU A 377 1.46 14.61 -20.04
N PRO A 378 1.45 13.31 -20.42
CA PRO A 378 2.13 12.86 -21.63
C PRO A 378 1.60 13.59 -22.87
N VAL A 379 2.44 13.75 -23.89
CA VAL A 379 2.10 14.39 -25.18
C VAL A 379 2.31 13.46 -26.38
N ASP A 380 2.94 12.32 -26.13
CA ASP A 380 3.26 11.26 -27.08
C ASP A 380 3.31 9.90 -26.38
N TYR A 381 3.10 8.84 -27.16
CA TYR A 381 2.81 7.50 -26.64
C TYR A 381 3.49 6.43 -27.49
N ILE A 382 3.97 5.39 -26.83
CA ILE A 382 4.28 4.11 -27.48
C ILE A 382 3.00 3.28 -27.49
N THR A 383 2.56 2.91 -28.68
CA THR A 383 1.30 2.20 -28.90
C THR A 383 1.53 0.73 -29.26
N ALA A 384 0.49 -0.09 -29.08
CA ALA A 384 0.48 -1.49 -29.43
C ALA A 384 -0.84 -1.92 -30.08
N ASP A 385 -0.79 -2.91 -30.96
CA ASP A 385 -1.97 -3.51 -31.60
C ASP A 385 -2.76 -4.44 -30.66
N LYS A 386 -2.12 -4.91 -29.58
CA LYS A 386 -2.72 -5.74 -28.52
C LYS A 386 -1.98 -5.58 -27.19
N PHE A 387 -2.62 -5.98 -26.10
CA PHE A 387 -1.98 -6.03 -24.77
C PHE A 387 -1.14 -7.30 -24.60
N ASP A 388 0.06 -7.30 -25.17
CA ASP A 388 0.99 -8.45 -25.14
C ASP A 388 2.44 -7.95 -25.18
N LYS A 389 3.36 -8.66 -24.52
CA LYS A 389 4.79 -8.37 -24.57
C LYS A 389 5.37 -8.43 -25.99
N ASP A 390 4.77 -9.25 -26.86
CA ASP A 390 5.21 -9.51 -28.23
C ASP A 390 4.39 -8.72 -29.27
N ALA A 391 3.55 -7.79 -28.84
CA ALA A 391 2.73 -6.94 -29.71
C ALA A 391 3.55 -6.14 -30.74
N GLU A 392 2.92 -5.79 -31.86
CA GLU A 392 3.48 -4.82 -32.80
C GLU A 392 3.42 -3.44 -32.15
N THR A 393 4.54 -2.70 -32.22
CA THR A 393 4.66 -1.39 -31.58
C THR A 393 4.51 -0.27 -32.60
N GLY A 394 3.91 0.82 -32.15
CA GLY A 394 3.72 2.05 -32.92
C GLY A 394 4.01 3.27 -32.06
N TYR A 395 3.72 4.43 -32.63
CA TYR A 395 3.91 5.73 -31.98
C TYR A 395 2.74 6.65 -32.34
N ALA A 396 2.29 7.44 -31.37
CA ALA A 396 1.23 8.43 -31.56
C ALA A 396 1.53 9.69 -30.76
N THR A 397 0.99 10.83 -31.21
CA THR A 397 1.00 12.10 -30.46
C THR A 397 -0.42 12.52 -30.10
N ASP A 398 -0.58 13.51 -29.23
CA ASP A 398 -1.89 14.10 -28.95
C ASP A 398 -2.59 14.65 -30.20
N ALA A 399 -1.82 15.20 -31.15
CA ALA A 399 -2.34 15.78 -32.38
C ALA A 399 -2.84 14.71 -33.36
N ASP A 400 -2.12 13.59 -33.46
CA ASP A 400 -2.48 12.48 -34.35
C ASP A 400 -3.57 11.59 -33.73
N GLY A 401 -3.57 11.49 -32.39
CA GLY A 401 -4.36 10.52 -31.65
C GLY A 401 -3.85 9.09 -31.85
N ILE A 402 -4.38 8.18 -31.03
CA ILE A 402 -4.13 6.74 -31.14
C ILE A 402 -5.15 6.14 -32.11
N PRO A 403 -4.71 5.36 -33.12
CA PRO A 403 -5.60 4.71 -34.08
C PRO A 403 -6.58 3.72 -33.43
N ASP A 404 -7.72 3.49 -34.08
CA ASP A 404 -8.68 2.48 -33.66
C ASP A 404 -8.03 1.07 -33.65
N GLY A 405 -8.36 0.29 -32.63
CA GLY A 405 -7.77 -1.03 -32.37
C GLY A 405 -6.39 -1.00 -31.70
N TRP A 406 -5.68 0.13 -31.72
CA TRP A 406 -4.40 0.31 -31.02
C TRP A 406 -4.61 0.87 -29.61
N MET A 407 -3.64 0.68 -28.73
CA MET A 407 -3.65 1.19 -27.35
C MET A 407 -2.29 1.73 -26.94
N GLY A 408 -2.25 2.80 -26.15
CA GLY A 408 -1.01 3.32 -25.58
C GLY A 408 -0.61 2.54 -24.33
N LEU A 409 0.65 2.08 -24.28
CA LEU A 409 1.16 1.25 -23.19
C LEU A 409 2.39 1.85 -22.48
N ASP A 410 3.03 2.87 -23.05
CA ASP A 410 4.11 3.64 -22.42
C ASP A 410 4.11 5.08 -22.95
N CYS A 411 4.80 5.99 -22.26
CA CYS A 411 4.97 7.35 -22.74
C CYS A 411 6.11 7.45 -23.77
N GLY A 412 5.97 8.37 -24.73
CA GLY A 412 7.00 8.64 -25.73
C GLY A 412 8.14 9.52 -25.22
N GLU A 413 9.13 9.75 -26.07
CA GLU A 413 10.36 10.48 -25.70
C GLU A 413 10.10 11.95 -25.33
N LYS A 414 9.11 12.61 -25.96
CA LYS A 414 8.78 14.00 -25.64
C LYS A 414 8.17 14.10 -24.25
N SER A 415 7.30 13.16 -23.89
CA SER A 415 6.72 13.04 -22.55
C SER A 415 7.79 12.78 -21.50
N VAL A 416 8.74 11.88 -21.78
CA VAL A 416 9.90 11.64 -20.91
C VAL A 416 10.72 12.91 -20.69
N ALA A 417 10.94 13.72 -21.73
CA ALA A 417 11.64 15.00 -21.59
C ALA A 417 10.90 15.97 -20.65
N LEU A 418 9.57 16.07 -20.77
CA LEU A 418 8.74 16.87 -19.85
C LEU A 418 8.82 16.36 -18.40
N TYR A 419 8.85 15.04 -18.20
CA TYR A 419 8.99 14.46 -16.87
C TYR A 419 10.36 14.78 -16.27
N LYS A 420 11.43 14.68 -17.07
CA LYS A 420 12.80 15.03 -16.64
C LYS A 420 12.92 16.49 -16.24
N GLU A 421 12.29 17.41 -16.98
CA GLU A 421 12.26 18.83 -16.62
C GLU A 421 11.61 19.06 -15.24
N ALA A 422 10.42 18.51 -15.03
CA ALA A 422 9.73 18.62 -13.74
C ALA A 422 10.51 17.97 -12.58
N ILE A 423 11.19 16.83 -12.83
CA ILE A 423 12.07 16.17 -11.86
C ILE A 423 13.32 17.01 -11.57
N ALA A 424 13.86 17.70 -12.58
CA ALA A 424 15.02 18.57 -12.42
C ALA A 424 14.71 19.76 -11.48
N GLU A 425 13.53 20.36 -11.61
CA GLU A 425 13.05 21.50 -10.81
C GLU A 425 12.73 21.14 -9.35
N ALA A 426 12.37 19.88 -9.07
CA ALA A 426 11.89 19.44 -7.77
C ALA A 426 13.01 19.26 -6.73
N LYS A 427 12.72 19.55 -5.46
CA LYS A 427 13.59 19.20 -4.32
C LYS A 427 13.07 17.98 -3.54
N THR A 428 11.75 17.84 -3.47
CA THR A 428 11.08 16.67 -2.92
C THR A 428 10.24 16.03 -4.02
N ILE A 429 10.29 14.71 -4.14
CA ILE A 429 9.54 13.94 -5.13
C ILE A 429 8.84 12.78 -4.43
N LEU A 430 7.52 12.70 -4.62
CA LEU A 430 6.73 11.54 -4.25
C LEU A 430 6.31 10.80 -5.53
N TRP A 431 6.73 9.55 -5.69
CA TRP A 431 6.38 8.75 -6.87
C TRP A 431 5.51 7.54 -6.49
N ASN A 432 4.31 7.49 -7.06
CA ASN A 432 3.34 6.42 -6.88
C ASN A 432 2.66 6.04 -8.20
N GLY A 433 3.20 5.04 -8.88
CA GLY A 433 2.67 4.45 -10.12
C GLY A 433 3.65 4.57 -11.29
N PRO A 434 3.95 3.47 -12.01
CA PRO A 434 4.79 3.48 -13.22
C PRO A 434 4.21 4.36 -14.35
N ALA A 435 5.08 4.81 -15.26
CA ALA A 435 4.69 5.63 -16.41
C ALA A 435 4.13 4.82 -17.59
N GLY A 436 4.32 3.49 -17.57
CA GLY A 436 3.89 2.54 -18.59
C GLY A 436 3.85 1.11 -18.07
N VAL A 437 3.56 0.15 -18.95
CA VAL A 437 3.50 -1.30 -18.66
C VAL A 437 4.92 -1.88 -18.57
N PHE A 438 5.64 -1.52 -17.51
CA PHE A 438 7.06 -1.81 -17.31
C PHE A 438 7.41 -3.31 -17.20
N GLU A 439 6.40 -4.16 -17.02
CA GLU A 439 6.51 -5.61 -17.03
C GLU A 439 6.90 -6.13 -18.42
N PHE A 440 6.56 -5.40 -19.49
CA PHE A 440 6.91 -5.73 -20.86
C PHE A 440 8.04 -4.81 -21.32
N ASP A 441 9.17 -5.39 -21.72
CA ASP A 441 10.38 -4.60 -22.01
C ASP A 441 10.18 -3.58 -23.14
N LYS A 442 9.29 -3.86 -24.11
CA LYS A 442 8.91 -2.91 -25.17
C LYS A 442 8.20 -1.65 -24.66
N PHE A 443 7.63 -1.69 -23.46
CA PHE A 443 6.79 -0.64 -22.86
C PHE A 443 7.32 -0.20 -21.48
N ALA A 444 8.62 -0.41 -21.24
CA ALA A 444 9.28 -0.10 -19.97
C ALA A 444 10.17 1.15 -20.01
N ASN A 445 10.40 1.73 -21.19
CA ASN A 445 11.38 2.80 -21.40
C ASN A 445 10.98 4.09 -20.70
N GLY A 446 9.71 4.49 -20.78
CA GLY A 446 9.22 5.69 -20.10
C GLY A 446 9.36 5.58 -18.57
N THR A 447 9.01 4.42 -18.03
CA THR A 447 9.20 4.12 -16.60
C THR A 447 10.68 4.12 -16.20
N LYS A 448 11.54 3.49 -17.00
CA LYS A 448 12.98 3.43 -16.75
C LYS A 448 13.63 4.81 -16.82
N ALA A 449 13.32 5.61 -17.83
CA ALA A 449 13.86 6.95 -17.98
C ALA A 449 13.41 7.90 -16.85
N THR A 450 12.17 7.73 -16.37
CA THR A 450 11.66 8.43 -15.19
C THR A 450 12.41 8.01 -13.93
N LEU A 451 12.65 6.70 -13.74
CA LEU A 451 13.44 6.16 -12.64
C LEU A 451 14.87 6.70 -12.63
N ASP A 452 15.52 6.70 -13.79
CA ASP A 452 16.91 7.15 -13.91
C ASP A 452 17.03 8.64 -13.56
N ALA A 453 16.05 9.46 -13.97
CA ALA A 453 16.02 10.88 -13.62
C ALA A 453 15.84 11.13 -12.11
N VAL A 454 14.96 10.38 -11.44
CA VAL A 454 14.79 10.54 -9.99
C VAL A 454 16.00 10.01 -9.22
N VAL A 455 16.63 8.93 -9.67
CA VAL A 455 17.86 8.38 -9.06
C VAL A 455 19.01 9.37 -9.20
N ASP A 456 19.22 9.92 -10.40
CA ASP A 456 20.22 10.96 -10.65
C ASP A 456 20.01 12.17 -9.72
N GLY A 457 18.77 12.62 -9.58
CA GLY A 457 18.40 13.69 -8.67
C GLY A 457 18.74 13.42 -7.19
N VAL A 458 18.60 12.18 -6.71
CA VAL A 458 19.02 11.83 -5.34
C VAL A 458 20.53 11.86 -5.22
N GLN A 459 21.23 11.21 -6.16
CA GLN A 459 22.66 10.93 -6.04
C GLN A 459 23.51 12.18 -6.30
N ASN A 460 23.08 13.07 -7.19
CA ASN A 460 23.86 14.21 -7.66
C ASN A 460 23.35 15.56 -7.13
N ASP A 461 22.05 15.70 -6.89
CA ASP A 461 21.44 16.98 -6.48
C ASP A 461 20.96 16.99 -5.01
N GLY A 462 21.05 15.87 -4.30
CA GLY A 462 20.59 15.75 -2.91
C GLY A 462 19.06 15.84 -2.75
N LYS A 463 18.30 15.51 -3.80
CA LYS A 463 16.82 15.52 -3.77
C LYS A 463 16.30 14.42 -2.85
N ILE A 464 15.15 14.69 -2.22
CA ILE A 464 14.42 13.70 -1.43
C ILE A 464 13.42 13.00 -2.34
N VAL A 465 13.60 11.70 -2.58
CA VAL A 465 12.69 10.88 -3.40
C VAL A 465 12.07 9.77 -2.56
N ILE A 466 10.74 9.75 -2.53
CA ILE A 466 9.94 8.76 -1.81
C ILE A 466 9.13 7.94 -2.82
N ILE A 467 9.36 6.63 -2.85
CA ILE A 467 8.53 5.68 -3.60
C ILE A 467 7.42 5.18 -2.69
N GLY A 468 6.16 5.44 -3.07
CA GLY A 468 4.99 5.17 -2.23
C GLY A 468 4.09 4.00 -2.66
N GLY A 469 4.36 3.35 -3.79
CA GLY A 469 3.46 2.34 -4.39
C GLY A 469 4.13 1.00 -4.65
N GLY A 470 3.38 -0.11 -4.54
CA GLY A 470 3.90 -1.46 -4.71
C GLY A 470 4.52 -1.72 -6.10
N ASP A 471 3.87 -1.26 -7.17
CA ASP A 471 4.38 -1.40 -8.53
C ASP A 471 5.66 -0.58 -8.73
N THR A 472 5.71 0.64 -8.19
CA THR A 472 6.91 1.49 -8.27
C THR A 472 8.05 0.97 -7.42
N ALA A 473 7.78 0.34 -6.27
CA ALA A 473 8.80 -0.38 -5.50
C ALA A 473 9.33 -1.58 -6.30
N THR A 474 8.45 -2.29 -7.02
CA THR A 474 8.84 -3.38 -7.93
C THR A 474 9.72 -2.87 -9.08
N VAL A 475 9.44 -1.67 -9.62
CA VAL A 475 10.32 -0.99 -10.58
C VAL A 475 11.71 -0.76 -9.98
N ALA A 476 11.81 -0.15 -8.80
CA ALA A 476 13.10 0.11 -8.14
C ALA A 476 13.90 -1.17 -7.91
N LYS A 477 13.22 -2.26 -7.52
CA LYS A 477 13.81 -3.59 -7.36
C LYS A 477 14.24 -4.23 -8.67
N LYS A 478 13.40 -4.19 -9.72
CA LYS A 478 13.71 -4.73 -11.07
C LYS A 478 15.02 -4.15 -11.61
N TYR A 479 15.27 -2.87 -11.34
CA TYR A 479 16.48 -2.16 -11.80
C TYR A 479 17.60 -2.07 -10.75
N GLY A 480 17.44 -2.65 -9.56
CA GLY A 480 18.48 -2.69 -8.53
C GLY A 480 18.92 -1.30 -8.04
N VAL A 481 17.96 -0.41 -7.78
CA VAL A 481 18.23 0.99 -7.34
C VAL A 481 17.55 1.35 -6.02
N GLU A 482 17.04 0.37 -5.27
CA GLU A 482 16.36 0.59 -3.97
C GLU A 482 17.24 1.35 -2.97
N ASP A 483 18.53 1.09 -2.97
CA ASP A 483 19.57 1.72 -2.15
C ASP A 483 20.00 3.10 -2.64
N LYS A 484 19.67 3.46 -3.89
CA LYS A 484 20.00 4.76 -4.50
C LYS A 484 18.91 5.80 -4.33
N LEU A 485 17.74 5.40 -3.83
CA LEU A 485 16.61 6.27 -3.55
C LEU A 485 16.59 6.66 -2.06
N SER A 486 16.01 7.82 -1.72
CA SER A 486 15.97 8.25 -0.32
C SER A 486 15.11 7.33 0.54
N HIS A 487 13.93 6.95 0.04
CA HIS A 487 13.05 6.00 0.71
C HIS A 487 12.19 5.21 -0.27
N VAL A 488 12.19 3.89 -0.12
CA VAL A 488 11.25 2.98 -0.80
C VAL A 488 10.30 2.44 0.26
N SER A 489 9.06 2.91 0.23
CA SER A 489 8.06 2.55 1.23
C SER A 489 7.62 1.09 1.06
N THR A 490 7.56 0.40 2.18
CA THR A 490 7.10 -1.00 2.31
C THR A 490 5.63 -1.08 2.76
N GLY A 491 4.99 0.06 3.00
CA GLY A 491 3.65 0.15 3.58
C GLY A 491 2.50 -0.24 2.65
N GLY A 492 2.72 -0.21 1.32
CA GLY A 492 1.70 -0.55 0.33
C GLY A 492 0.40 0.24 0.55
N GLY A 493 -0.67 -0.44 0.95
CA GLY A 493 -1.95 0.20 1.26
C GLY A 493 -1.88 1.21 2.41
N ALA A 494 -1.01 1.00 3.40
CA ALA A 494 -0.82 1.97 4.48
C ALA A 494 -0.23 3.29 3.98
N SER A 495 0.76 3.22 3.09
CA SER A 495 1.35 4.37 2.43
C SER A 495 0.31 5.13 1.60
N LEU A 496 -0.52 4.39 0.85
CA LEU A 496 -1.58 4.99 0.05
C LEU A 496 -2.61 5.73 0.92
N GLU A 497 -3.15 5.08 1.96
CA GLU A 497 -4.13 5.70 2.85
C GLU A 497 -3.56 6.93 3.57
N LEU A 498 -2.28 6.89 3.96
CA LEU A 498 -1.60 8.05 4.54
C LEU A 498 -1.48 9.20 3.53
N LEU A 499 -1.12 8.89 2.28
CA LEU A 499 -1.03 9.88 1.21
C LEU A 499 -2.40 10.41 0.76
N GLU A 500 -3.48 9.68 1.01
CA GLU A 500 -4.88 10.14 0.87
C GLU A 500 -5.31 11.05 2.03
N GLY A 501 -4.48 11.20 3.07
CA GLY A 501 -4.77 12.03 4.24
C GLY A 501 -5.58 11.32 5.33
N LYS A 502 -5.67 9.99 5.28
CA LYS A 502 -6.31 9.21 6.34
C LYS A 502 -5.37 9.05 7.53
N GLU A 503 -5.95 9.05 8.73
CA GLU A 503 -5.24 8.63 9.92
C GLU A 503 -5.01 7.13 9.89
N LEU A 504 -3.79 6.69 10.24
CA LEU A 504 -3.45 5.28 10.36
C LEU A 504 -3.68 4.83 11.81
N PRO A 505 -4.65 3.95 12.11
CA PRO A 505 -4.96 3.53 13.48
C PRO A 505 -3.74 3.04 14.28
N GLY A 506 -2.87 2.26 13.64
CA GLY A 506 -1.65 1.73 14.27
C GLY A 506 -0.56 2.78 14.53
N VAL A 507 -0.59 3.92 13.83
CA VAL A 507 0.28 5.08 14.13
C VAL A 507 -0.33 5.94 15.23
N VAL A 508 -1.65 6.18 15.18
CA VAL A 508 -2.38 6.90 16.22
C VAL A 508 -2.20 6.22 17.58
N ALA A 509 -2.22 4.89 17.63
CA ALA A 509 -2.04 4.10 18.84
C ALA A 509 -0.65 4.22 19.50
N LEU A 510 0.38 4.71 18.79
CA LEU A 510 1.71 4.96 19.34
C LEU A 510 1.70 6.16 20.31
N SER A 511 2.51 6.07 21.36
CA SER A 511 2.72 7.16 22.30
C SER A 511 3.48 8.33 21.64
N SER A 512 3.25 9.54 22.14
CA SER A 512 3.97 10.75 21.71
C SER A 512 5.25 10.95 22.54
N LYS A 513 6.23 11.64 21.96
CA LYS A 513 7.49 12.06 22.61
C LYS A 513 7.29 13.05 23.74
#